data_AF-A0A3N5PEC1-F1
#
_entry.id   AF-A0A3N5PEC1-F1
#
_cell.length_a   1.000
_cell.length_b   1.000
_cell.length_c   1.000
_cell.angle_alpha   90.00
_cell.angle_beta   90.00
_cell.angle_gamma   90.00
#
_symmetry.space_group_name_H-M   'P 1'
#
loop_
_entity.id
_entity.type
_entity.pdbx_description
1 polymer ?
#
loop_
_entity_poly.entity_id
_entity_poly.type
_entity_poly.pdbx_seq_one_letter_code
_entity_poly.pdbx_strand_id
1 'polypeptide(L)'
;GRDGDAALFGIVQGGVHHDLRRESLAGLQAIDFSGYAVGGLAVGEPEEERLAVLEGLAPALPSGRPRYLMGVGTPADLVKAVARGMDMFDCVIPTRHARNGQLFTSEGALNIRNSRFQADTGPIDARCDCYACRHYSRSYLRHLQQCNEILGARLATIHNLYFYLTLMARMRAAIEAGRFEAFAAEVVKSTAEAAPMS
;
A
#
# COMPACT_ATOMS: atom_id res chain seq x y z
N GLY A 1 35.64 15.92 1.01
CA GLY A 1 35.19 14.57 1.36
C GLY A 1 33.70 14.52 1.19
N ARG A 2 33.12 13.38 0.78
CA ARG A 2 31.67 13.20 0.72
C ARG A 2 31.14 13.03 2.15
N ASP A 3 30.89 14.15 2.83
CA ASP A 3 30.27 14.18 4.14
C ASP A 3 28.84 14.74 4.01
N GLY A 4 27.82 13.90 4.28
CA GLY A 4 26.79 14.34 5.23
C GLY A 4 25.30 14.47 4.83
N ASP A 5 24.83 14.18 3.61
CA ASP A 5 23.43 14.52 3.25
C ASP A 5 22.48 13.33 2.94
N ALA A 6 23.00 12.10 2.88
CA ALA A 6 22.19 10.91 2.60
C ALA A 6 21.91 10.10 3.87
N ALA A 7 20.64 9.81 4.14
CA ALA A 7 20.25 8.90 5.22
C ALA A 7 20.53 7.44 4.82
N LEU A 8 21.04 6.64 5.77
CA LEU A 8 21.28 5.21 5.58
C LEU A 8 20.35 4.39 6.48
N PHE A 9 19.72 3.37 5.90
CA PHE A 9 18.79 2.49 6.60
C PHE A 9 19.40 1.10 6.79
N GLY A 10 19.28 0.56 8.01
CA GLY A 10 19.55 -0.85 8.28
C GLY A 10 18.36 -1.71 7.91
N ILE A 11 18.57 -2.91 7.34
CA ILE A 11 17.47 -3.80 6.93
C ILE A 11 17.42 -5.01 7.86
N VAL A 12 16.40 -5.08 8.71
CA VAL A 12 16.14 -6.23 9.58
C VAL A 12 15.72 -7.42 8.71
N GLN A 13 16.39 -8.56 8.90
CA GLN A 13 16.15 -9.85 8.23
C GLN A 13 15.72 -10.92 9.23
N GLY A 14 15.42 -12.14 8.74
CA GLY A 14 15.06 -13.29 9.59
C GLY A 14 13.78 -14.03 9.20
N GLY A 15 13.17 -13.69 8.07
CA GLY A 15 11.93 -14.34 7.61
C GLY A 15 10.81 -14.22 8.64
N VAL A 16 10.10 -15.32 8.90
CA VAL A 16 9.04 -15.42 9.92
C VAL A 16 9.56 -15.79 11.31
N HIS A 17 10.88 -15.94 11.48
CA HIS A 17 11.50 -16.40 12.72
C HIS A 17 11.83 -15.21 13.65
N HIS A 18 11.10 -15.11 14.76
CA HIS A 18 11.20 -13.98 15.69
C HIS A 18 12.56 -13.85 16.39
N ASP A 19 13.22 -14.97 16.69
CA ASP A 19 14.56 -15.01 17.26
C ASP A 19 15.61 -14.44 16.30
N LEU A 20 15.60 -14.88 15.03
CA LEU A 20 16.50 -14.37 14.00
C LEU A 20 16.26 -12.87 13.73
N ARG A 21 14.99 -12.43 13.78
CA ARG A 21 14.63 -11.01 13.67
C ARG A 21 15.22 -10.17 14.79
N ARG A 22 15.17 -10.66 16.03
CA ARG A 22 15.76 -9.98 17.20
C ARG A 22 17.28 -9.92 17.11
N GLU A 23 17.93 -11.01 16.70
CA GLU A 23 19.38 -11.03 16.48
C GLU A 23 19.81 -10.03 15.41
N SER A 24 19.11 -10.02 14.27
CA SER A 24 19.35 -9.07 13.18
C SER A 24 19.16 -7.63 13.66
N LEU A 25 18.07 -7.32 14.38
CA LEU A 25 17.83 -5.99 14.90
C LEU A 25 18.90 -5.55 15.91
N ALA A 26 19.31 -6.42 16.83
CA ALA A 26 20.33 -6.10 17.83
C ALA A 26 21.66 -5.72 17.18
N GLY A 27 22.08 -6.45 16.14
CA GLY A 27 23.27 -6.10 15.36
C GLY A 27 23.15 -4.75 14.66
N LEU A 28 21.99 -4.44 14.08
CA LEU A 28 21.74 -3.16 13.40
C LEU A 28 21.66 -1.98 14.37
N GLN A 29 21.09 -2.17 15.57
CA GLN A 29 21.01 -1.14 16.60
C GLN A 29 22.39 -0.76 17.15
N ALA A 30 23.32 -1.71 17.23
CA ALA A 30 24.70 -1.42 17.62
C ALA A 30 25.44 -0.50 16.62
N ILE A 31 24.99 -0.44 15.37
CA ILE A 31 25.56 0.42 14.31
C ILE A 31 24.91 1.82 14.30
N ASP A 32 23.67 1.96 14.81
CA ASP A 32 22.88 3.19 14.86
C ASP A 32 22.58 3.85 13.49
N PHE A 33 21.73 3.18 12.70
CA PHE A 33 21.28 3.71 11.41
C PHE A 33 20.28 4.87 11.54
N SER A 34 20.16 5.68 10.46
CA SER A 34 19.21 6.78 10.38
C SER A 34 17.74 6.33 10.35
N GLY A 35 17.49 5.07 9.98
CA GLY A 35 16.18 4.44 9.92
C GLY A 35 16.32 2.91 9.82
N TYR A 36 15.22 2.20 10.02
CA TYR A 36 15.21 0.74 10.03
C TYR A 36 14.14 0.22 9.08
N ALA A 37 14.56 -0.54 8.08
CA ALA A 37 13.68 -1.24 7.18
C ALA A 37 13.43 -2.68 7.65
N VAL A 38 12.27 -3.21 7.30
CA VAL A 38 11.89 -4.60 7.55
C VAL A 38 11.78 -5.28 6.19
N GLY A 39 12.78 -6.13 5.89
CA GLY A 39 12.87 -6.87 4.64
C GLY A 39 12.40 -8.32 4.77
N GLY A 40 12.08 -8.96 3.64
CA GLY A 40 11.76 -10.40 3.59
C GLY A 40 10.45 -10.79 4.28
N LEU A 41 9.45 -9.89 4.27
CA LEU A 41 8.07 -10.11 4.76
C LEU A 41 7.04 -9.74 3.69
N ALA A 42 7.35 -10.03 2.42
CA ALA A 42 6.45 -9.81 1.29
C ALA A 42 6.75 -10.79 0.15
N VAL A 43 7.20 -12.01 0.50
CA VAL A 43 7.77 -12.98 -0.47
C VAL A 43 6.92 -14.23 -0.62
N GLY A 44 5.78 -14.31 0.07
CA GLY A 44 4.79 -15.38 -0.09
C GLY A 44 4.29 -15.99 1.22
N GLU A 45 4.76 -15.48 2.36
CA GLU A 45 4.29 -15.91 3.68
C GLU A 45 2.81 -15.52 3.92
N PRO A 46 2.07 -16.31 4.70
CA PRO A 46 0.70 -15.98 5.11
C PRO A 46 0.63 -14.61 5.80
N GLU A 47 -0.50 -13.92 5.63
CA GLU A 47 -0.71 -12.62 6.26
C GLU A 47 -0.55 -12.69 7.78
N GLU A 48 -1.09 -13.71 8.43
CA GLU A 48 -1.03 -13.89 9.88
C GLU A 48 0.42 -13.98 10.39
N GLU A 49 1.29 -14.71 9.67
CA GLU A 49 2.71 -14.82 10.02
C GLU A 49 3.43 -13.48 9.85
N ARG A 50 3.16 -12.76 8.75
CA ARG A 50 3.69 -11.40 8.55
C ARG A 50 3.28 -10.47 9.69
N LEU A 51 2.00 -10.47 10.05
CA LEU A 51 1.47 -9.60 11.11
C LEU A 51 2.05 -9.96 12.47
N ALA A 52 2.21 -11.25 12.77
CA ALA A 52 2.86 -11.70 14.00
C ALA A 52 4.31 -11.18 14.09
N VAL A 53 5.09 -11.26 13.00
CA VAL A 53 6.45 -10.69 12.98
C VAL A 53 6.42 -9.19 13.24
N LEU A 54 5.54 -8.44 12.60
CA LEU A 54 5.43 -7.00 12.82
C LEU A 54 5.06 -6.66 14.28
N GLU A 55 4.12 -7.39 14.87
CA GLU A 55 3.72 -7.21 16.28
C GLU A 55 4.87 -7.49 17.25
N GLY A 56 5.66 -8.53 16.99
CA GLY A 56 6.82 -8.86 17.82
C GLY A 56 8.02 -7.92 17.61
N LEU A 57 8.19 -7.37 16.41
CA LEU A 57 9.36 -6.56 16.05
C LEU A 57 9.16 -5.07 16.36
N ALA A 58 7.96 -4.52 16.10
CA ALA A 58 7.71 -3.09 16.17
C ALA A 58 8.00 -2.43 17.54
N PRO A 59 7.71 -3.06 18.69
CA PRO A 59 8.06 -2.51 19.99
C PRO A 59 9.58 -2.40 20.23
N ALA A 60 10.38 -3.25 19.57
CA ALA A 60 11.83 -3.26 19.69
C ALA A 60 12.52 -2.26 18.75
N LEU A 61 11.84 -1.79 17.70
CA LEU A 61 12.37 -0.79 16.77
C LEU A 61 12.47 0.59 17.44
N PRO A 62 13.59 1.32 17.27
CA PRO A 62 13.76 2.64 17.91
C PRO A 62 12.62 3.60 17.56
N SER A 63 11.99 4.20 18.56
CA SER A 63 10.81 5.07 18.38
C SER A 63 11.13 6.41 17.71
N GLY A 64 12.36 6.90 17.82
CA GLY A 64 12.82 8.13 17.18
C GLY A 64 13.37 7.95 15.75
N ARG A 65 13.19 6.77 15.15
CA ARG A 65 13.73 6.42 13.82
C ARG A 65 12.60 5.91 12.93
N PRO A 66 12.55 6.30 11.64
CA PRO A 66 11.52 5.84 10.70
C PRO A 66 11.63 4.32 10.46
N ARG A 67 10.46 3.69 10.34
CA ARG A 67 10.29 2.25 10.15
C ARG A 67 9.70 1.97 8.78
N TYR A 68 10.49 1.31 7.92
CA TYR A 68 10.15 1.10 6.52
C TYR A 68 9.81 -0.36 6.24
N LEU A 69 8.55 -0.65 5.90
CA LEU A 69 8.14 -1.98 5.48
C LEU A 69 8.28 -2.15 3.97
N MET A 70 9.20 -3.02 3.54
CA MET A 70 9.57 -3.17 2.13
C MET A 70 8.63 -4.12 1.39
N GLY A 71 8.14 -3.71 0.21
CA GLY A 71 7.44 -4.58 -0.75
C GLY A 71 5.98 -4.92 -0.44
N VAL A 72 5.45 -4.47 0.69
CA VAL A 72 4.05 -4.64 1.09
C VAL A 72 3.21 -3.48 0.55
N GLY A 73 2.01 -3.77 0.02
CA GLY A 73 1.25 -2.67 -0.57
C GLY A 73 -0.18 -2.91 -1.02
N THR A 74 -0.94 -3.89 -0.52
CA THR A 74 -2.41 -3.79 -0.67
C THR A 74 -2.94 -2.68 0.26
N PRO A 75 -4.08 -2.02 -0.03
CA PRO A 75 -4.64 -1.01 0.86
C PRO A 75 -4.87 -1.53 2.30
N ALA A 76 -5.33 -2.77 2.42
CA ALA A 76 -5.56 -3.41 3.72
C ALA A 76 -4.23 -3.65 4.47
N ASP A 77 -3.19 -4.12 3.78
CA ASP A 77 -1.88 -4.33 4.39
C ASP A 77 -1.26 -3.03 4.92
N LEU A 78 -1.37 -1.93 4.16
CA LEU A 78 -0.87 -0.62 4.57
C LEU A 78 -1.51 -0.20 5.91
N VAL A 79 -2.85 -0.30 5.99
CA VAL A 79 -3.60 0.04 7.22
C VAL A 79 -3.16 -0.84 8.39
N LYS A 80 -3.07 -2.16 8.17
CA LYS A 80 -2.67 -3.14 9.21
C LYS A 80 -1.23 -2.93 9.68
N ALA A 81 -0.33 -2.52 8.80
CA ALA A 81 1.07 -2.25 9.13
C ALA A 81 1.25 -0.90 9.83
N VAL A 82 0.52 0.15 9.43
CA VAL A 82 0.47 1.43 10.17
C VAL A 82 -0.06 1.23 11.58
N ALA A 83 -1.10 0.39 11.76
CA ALA A 83 -1.59 0.02 13.09
C ALA A 83 -0.53 -0.65 13.98
N ARG A 84 0.52 -1.24 13.38
CA ARG A 84 1.66 -1.88 14.04
C ARG A 84 2.90 -0.98 14.03
N GLY A 85 2.72 0.31 13.75
CA GLY A 85 3.77 1.32 13.86
C GLY A 85 4.81 1.30 12.74
N MET A 86 4.45 0.88 11.52
CA MET A 86 5.26 1.10 10.31
C MET A 86 4.94 2.46 9.68
N ASP A 87 5.95 3.14 9.15
CA ASP A 87 5.86 4.55 8.70
C ASP A 87 5.97 4.70 7.18
N MET A 88 6.80 3.87 6.54
CA MET A 88 7.12 3.95 5.12
C MET A 88 6.81 2.65 4.41
N PHE A 89 6.45 2.75 3.13
CA PHE A 89 6.02 1.62 2.30
C PHE A 89 6.41 1.83 0.84
N ASP A 90 6.62 0.74 0.12
CA ASP A 90 6.77 0.73 -1.32
C ASP A 90 6.12 -0.54 -1.90
N CYS A 91 5.50 -0.40 -3.07
CA CYS A 91 5.00 -1.56 -3.79
C CYS A 91 4.69 -1.22 -5.25
N VAL A 92 4.78 -2.23 -6.12
CA VAL A 92 4.38 -2.11 -7.52
C VAL A 92 2.87 -2.30 -7.73
N ILE A 93 2.14 -2.83 -6.74
CA ILE A 93 0.69 -3.15 -6.79
C ILE A 93 -0.14 -2.05 -7.47
N PRO A 94 -0.14 -0.77 -7.04
CA PRO A 94 -1.00 0.25 -7.63
C PRO A 94 -0.81 0.39 -9.14
N THR A 95 0.45 0.35 -9.61
CA THR A 95 0.75 0.50 -11.04
C THR A 95 0.55 -0.80 -11.81
N ARG A 96 0.92 -1.96 -11.25
CA ARG A 96 0.77 -3.27 -11.90
C ARG A 96 -0.70 -3.61 -12.10
N HIS A 97 -1.53 -3.41 -11.08
CA HIS A 97 -2.97 -3.65 -11.14
C HIS A 97 -3.67 -2.68 -12.09
N ALA A 98 -3.30 -1.40 -12.07
CA ALA A 98 -3.82 -0.41 -13.02
C ALA A 98 -3.61 -0.83 -14.48
N ARG A 99 -2.39 -1.27 -14.84
CA ARG A 99 -2.08 -1.74 -16.20
C ARG A 99 -2.92 -2.97 -16.60
N ASN A 100 -3.26 -3.82 -15.63
CA ASN A 100 -4.11 -4.99 -15.82
C ASN A 100 -5.62 -4.72 -15.68
N GLY A 101 -6.01 -3.45 -15.47
CA GLY A 101 -7.42 -3.03 -15.40
C GLY A 101 -8.06 -3.10 -14.02
N GLN A 102 -7.33 -3.49 -12.97
CA GLN A 102 -7.83 -3.46 -11.60
C GLN A 102 -7.58 -2.08 -10.97
N LEU A 103 -8.65 -1.43 -10.53
CA LEU A 103 -8.67 -0.08 -10.00
C LEU A 103 -9.21 -0.07 -8.57
N PHE A 104 -8.56 0.65 -7.67
CA PHE A 104 -9.00 0.80 -6.28
C PHE A 104 -9.95 1.99 -6.15
N THR A 105 -11.08 1.80 -5.47
CA THR A 105 -12.07 2.85 -5.24
C THR A 105 -12.51 2.90 -3.79
N SER A 106 -13.22 3.95 -3.41
CA SER A 106 -13.86 4.10 -2.09
C SER A 106 -14.89 3.01 -1.77
N GLU A 107 -15.35 2.26 -2.77
CA GLU A 107 -16.32 1.15 -2.64
C GLU A 107 -15.66 -0.23 -2.87
N GLY A 108 -14.32 -0.27 -2.89
CA GLY A 108 -13.54 -1.49 -3.12
C GLY A 108 -12.89 -1.53 -4.50
N ALA A 109 -12.21 -2.65 -4.79
CA ALA A 109 -11.54 -2.82 -6.08
C ALA A 109 -12.55 -3.20 -7.18
N LEU A 110 -12.35 -2.67 -8.39
CA LEU A 110 -13.09 -3.06 -9.57
C LEU A 110 -12.14 -3.46 -10.71
N ASN A 111 -12.62 -4.32 -11.61
CA ASN A 111 -11.94 -4.61 -12.87
C ASN A 111 -12.65 -3.87 -14.01
N ILE A 112 -12.00 -2.83 -14.55
CA ILE A 112 -12.58 -1.93 -15.56
C ILE A 112 -12.90 -2.65 -16.88
N ARG A 113 -12.31 -3.82 -17.13
CA ARG A 113 -12.57 -4.63 -18.34
C ARG A 113 -13.93 -5.33 -18.30
N ASN A 114 -14.56 -5.43 -17.12
CA ASN A 114 -15.86 -6.08 -16.97
C ASN A 114 -16.94 -5.45 -17.88
N SER A 115 -17.80 -6.28 -18.47
CA SER A 115 -18.84 -5.84 -19.43
C SER A 115 -19.84 -4.85 -18.85
N ARG A 116 -20.11 -4.91 -17.53
CA ARG A 116 -21.00 -3.98 -16.84
C ARG A 116 -20.63 -2.50 -17.03
N PHE A 117 -19.36 -2.22 -17.31
CA PHE A 117 -18.87 -0.85 -17.49
C PHE A 117 -18.96 -0.34 -18.93
N GLN A 118 -19.45 -1.14 -19.89
CA GLN A 118 -19.48 -0.79 -21.32
C GLN A 118 -20.25 0.50 -21.61
N ALA A 119 -21.38 0.73 -20.94
CA ALA A 119 -22.23 1.92 -21.11
C ALA A 119 -22.21 2.84 -19.87
N ASP A 120 -21.29 2.60 -18.94
CA ASP A 120 -21.21 3.34 -17.67
C ASP A 120 -20.47 4.67 -17.88
N THR A 121 -21.23 5.76 -17.93
CA THR A 121 -20.71 7.11 -18.14
C THR A 121 -20.20 7.77 -16.86
N GLY A 122 -20.30 7.11 -15.70
CA GLY A 122 -19.79 7.61 -14.43
C GLY A 122 -18.25 7.58 -14.32
N PRO A 123 -17.68 8.29 -13.34
CA PRO A 123 -16.24 8.28 -13.07
C PRO A 123 -15.80 6.94 -12.46
N ILE A 124 -14.50 6.63 -12.47
CA ILE A 124 -13.95 5.40 -11.86
C ILE A 124 -14.41 5.27 -10.40
N ASP A 125 -14.30 6.37 -9.64
CA ASP A 125 -14.76 6.50 -8.26
C ASP A 125 -15.41 7.86 -8.08
N ALA A 126 -16.63 7.90 -7.56
CA ALA A 126 -17.39 9.14 -7.36
C ALA A 126 -16.80 10.04 -6.25
N ARG A 127 -15.96 9.49 -5.38
CA ARG A 127 -15.28 10.22 -4.29
C ARG A 127 -13.84 10.59 -4.61
N CYS A 128 -13.40 10.41 -5.86
CA CYS A 128 -12.03 10.67 -6.30
C CYS A 128 -11.99 11.88 -7.24
N ASP A 129 -11.06 12.78 -6.97
CA ASP A 129 -10.82 14.04 -7.69
C ASP A 129 -9.56 13.99 -8.56
N CYS A 130 -8.99 12.81 -8.79
CA CYS A 130 -7.85 12.65 -9.70
C CYS A 130 -8.22 13.02 -11.15
N TYR A 131 -7.20 13.31 -11.97
CA TYR A 131 -7.39 13.67 -13.38
C TYR A 131 -8.25 12.65 -14.15
N ALA A 132 -8.07 11.35 -13.93
CA ALA A 132 -8.86 10.34 -14.62
C ALA A 132 -10.36 10.42 -14.27
N CYS A 133 -10.69 10.52 -12.98
CA CYS A 133 -12.08 10.60 -12.51
C CYS A 133 -12.79 11.90 -12.93
N ARG A 134 -12.06 13.01 -13.04
CA ARG A 134 -12.65 14.30 -13.41
C ARG A 134 -12.95 14.45 -14.91
N HIS A 135 -12.29 13.67 -15.76
CA HIS A 135 -12.29 13.90 -17.20
C HIS A 135 -12.77 12.71 -18.03
N TYR A 136 -12.83 11.50 -17.47
CA TYR A 136 -13.14 10.29 -18.23
C TYR A 136 -14.14 9.39 -17.51
N SER A 137 -14.97 8.72 -18.30
CA SER A 137 -15.92 7.72 -17.81
C SER A 137 -15.29 6.33 -17.70
N ARG A 138 -15.94 5.45 -16.92
CA ARG A 138 -15.62 4.02 -16.88
C ARG A 138 -15.74 3.37 -18.26
N SER A 139 -16.78 3.73 -19.02
CA SER A 139 -17.00 3.25 -20.40
C SER A 139 -15.82 3.58 -21.30
N TYR A 140 -15.35 4.83 -21.28
CA TYR A 140 -14.20 5.23 -22.10
C TYR A 140 -12.92 4.54 -21.65
N LEU A 141 -12.66 4.45 -20.35
CA LEU A 141 -11.48 3.77 -19.83
C LEU A 141 -11.48 2.27 -20.15
N ARG A 142 -12.65 1.62 -20.09
CA ARG A 142 -12.83 0.23 -20.51
C ARG A 142 -12.51 0.07 -21.99
N HIS A 143 -13.02 0.95 -22.84
CA HIS A 143 -12.73 0.93 -24.28
C HIS A 143 -11.21 0.99 -24.54
N LEU A 144 -10.51 1.96 -23.92
CA LEU A 144 -9.06 2.07 -24.04
C LEU A 144 -8.32 0.79 -23.61
N GLN A 145 -8.74 0.19 -22.49
CA GLN A 145 -8.17 -1.06 -21.98
C GLN A 145 -8.44 -2.25 -22.92
N GLN A 146 -9.59 -2.32 -23.58
CA GLN A 146 -9.91 -3.38 -24.53
C GLN A 146 -9.15 -3.26 -25.84
N CYS A 147 -8.92 -2.04 -26.30
CA CYS A 147 -8.14 -1.76 -27.51
C CYS A 147 -6.62 -1.77 -27.26
N ASN A 148 -6.17 -2.08 -26.04
CA ASN A 148 -4.77 -2.03 -25.62
C ASN A 148 -4.09 -0.66 -25.86
N GLU A 149 -4.86 0.42 -25.73
CA GLU A 149 -4.36 1.78 -25.86
C GLU A 149 -3.55 2.20 -24.63
N ILE A 150 -2.35 2.74 -24.84
CA ILE A 150 -1.42 3.09 -23.75
C ILE A 150 -2.02 4.15 -22.81
N LEU A 151 -2.91 5.00 -23.31
CA LEU A 151 -3.62 5.99 -22.53
C LEU A 151 -4.46 5.34 -21.42
N GLY A 152 -5.07 4.18 -21.68
CA GLY A 152 -5.86 3.45 -20.69
C GLY A 152 -5.01 3.03 -19.48
N ALA A 153 -3.80 2.52 -19.74
CA ALA A 153 -2.83 2.18 -18.70
C ALA A 153 -2.35 3.41 -17.92
N ARG A 154 -2.10 4.54 -18.61
CA ARG A 154 -1.69 5.81 -17.98
C ARG A 154 -2.76 6.36 -17.05
N LEU A 155 -4.00 6.47 -17.51
CA LEU A 155 -5.12 7.00 -16.72
C LEU A 155 -5.41 6.11 -15.50
N ALA A 156 -5.43 4.79 -15.68
CA ALA A 156 -5.55 3.82 -14.61
C ALA A 156 -4.45 3.97 -13.55
N THR A 157 -3.20 4.20 -14.00
CA THR A 157 -2.04 4.35 -13.10
C THR A 157 -2.13 5.64 -12.30
N ILE A 158 -2.51 6.75 -12.94
CA ILE A 158 -2.77 8.03 -12.26
C ILE A 158 -3.81 7.85 -11.16
N HIS A 159 -4.93 7.19 -11.47
CA HIS A 159 -5.99 6.92 -10.51
C HIS A 159 -5.52 6.09 -9.31
N ASN A 160 -4.86 4.95 -9.54
CA ASN A 160 -4.42 4.09 -8.43
C ASN A 160 -3.34 4.76 -7.57
N LEU A 161 -2.38 5.48 -8.15
CA LEU A 161 -1.39 6.22 -7.37
C LEU A 161 -2.05 7.32 -6.53
N TYR A 162 -3.01 8.04 -7.11
CA TYR A 162 -3.78 9.04 -6.40
C TYR A 162 -4.55 8.45 -5.21
N PHE A 163 -5.20 7.30 -5.41
CA PHE A 163 -5.88 6.56 -4.35
C PHE A 163 -4.94 6.22 -3.19
N TYR A 164 -3.75 5.70 -3.49
CA TYR A 164 -2.76 5.33 -2.46
C TYR A 164 -2.26 6.54 -1.68
N LEU A 165 -1.88 7.62 -2.36
CA LEU A 165 -1.43 8.84 -1.71
C LEU A 165 -2.52 9.46 -0.82
N THR A 166 -3.77 9.42 -1.29
CA THR A 166 -4.94 9.87 -0.54
C THR A 166 -5.21 8.99 0.68
N LEU A 167 -5.09 7.66 0.54
CA LEU A 167 -5.21 6.72 1.66
C LEU A 167 -4.17 7.02 2.75
N MET A 168 -2.90 7.20 2.37
CA MET A 168 -1.83 7.58 3.32
C MET A 168 -2.13 8.92 4.01
N ALA A 169 -2.64 9.91 3.28
CA ALA A 169 -3.03 11.20 3.86
C ALA A 169 -4.20 11.07 4.85
N ARG A 170 -5.22 10.28 4.50
CA ARG A 170 -6.36 10.00 5.38
C ARG A 170 -5.95 9.25 6.65
N MET A 171 -5.00 8.31 6.54
CA MET A 171 -4.43 7.63 7.72
C MET A 171 -3.74 8.61 8.66
N ARG A 172 -2.88 9.50 8.14
CA ARG A 172 -2.23 10.54 8.96
C ARG A 172 -3.26 11.43 9.66
N ALA A 173 -4.26 11.93 8.94
CA ALA A 173 -5.32 12.75 9.51
C ALA A 173 -6.16 11.99 10.58
N ALA A 174 -6.36 10.69 10.42
CA ALA A 174 -7.07 9.87 11.41
C ALA A 174 -6.23 9.63 12.67
N ILE A 175 -4.91 9.49 12.54
CA ILE A 175 -3.97 9.40 13.68
C ILE A 175 -3.96 10.72 14.45
N GLU A 176 -3.80 11.86 13.77
CA GLU A 176 -3.80 13.19 14.38
C GLU A 176 -5.12 13.48 15.13
N ALA A 177 -6.24 12.99 14.61
CA ALA A 177 -7.56 13.13 15.22
C ALA A 177 -7.90 12.03 16.25
N GLY A 178 -6.96 11.14 16.61
CA GLY A 178 -7.18 10.09 17.62
C GLY A 178 -8.25 9.06 17.26
N ARG A 179 -8.54 8.87 15.96
CA ARG A 179 -9.63 8.01 15.44
C ARG A 179 -9.15 6.96 14.45
N PHE A 180 -7.86 6.61 14.50
CA PHE A 180 -7.24 5.70 13.54
C PHE A 180 -7.85 4.30 13.58
N GLU A 181 -8.18 3.75 14.75
CA GLU A 181 -8.77 2.41 14.86
C GLU A 181 -10.12 2.30 14.12
N ALA A 182 -11.02 3.28 14.35
CA ALA A 182 -12.30 3.34 13.65
C ALA A 182 -12.12 3.50 12.13
N PHE A 183 -11.17 4.35 11.72
CA PHE A 183 -10.80 4.51 10.31
C PHE A 183 -10.27 3.20 9.70
N ALA A 184 -9.40 2.49 10.42
CA ALA A 184 -8.80 1.24 9.96
C ALA A 184 -9.87 0.17 9.74
N ALA A 185 -10.81 0.03 10.67
CA ALA A 185 -11.93 -0.89 10.55
C ALA A 185 -12.83 -0.58 9.33
N GLU A 186 -13.11 0.70 9.07
CA GLU A 186 -13.86 1.14 7.89
C GLU A 186 -13.13 0.77 6.59
N VAL A 187 -11.84 1.09 6.49
CA VAL A 187 -11.05 0.82 5.29
C VAL A 187 -10.96 -0.68 5.03
N VAL A 188 -10.56 -1.48 6.03
CA VAL A 188 -10.44 -2.94 5.89
C VAL A 188 -11.76 -3.57 5.44
N LYS A 189 -12.90 -3.09 5.95
CA LYS A 189 -14.22 -3.53 5.49
C LYS A 189 -14.51 -3.15 4.04
N SER A 190 -14.16 -1.93 3.64
CA SER A 190 -14.40 -1.42 2.27
C SER A 190 -13.44 -1.99 1.22
N THR A 191 -12.23 -2.39 1.62
CA THR A 191 -11.18 -2.90 0.75
C THR A 191 -10.98 -4.41 0.87
N ALA A 192 -11.84 -5.11 1.61
CA ALA A 192 -11.89 -6.56 1.58
C ALA A 192 -12.14 -6.96 0.12
N GLU A 193 -11.11 -7.53 -0.52
CA GLU A 193 -11.19 -7.95 -1.90
C GLU A 193 -12.36 -8.93 -2.03
N ALA A 194 -13.20 -8.73 -3.05
CA ALA A 194 -13.98 -9.85 -3.56
C ALA A 194 -12.97 -10.92 -3.96
N ALA A 195 -13.09 -12.10 -3.36
CA ALA A 195 -12.22 -13.25 -3.62
C ALA A 195 -11.95 -13.40 -5.13
N PRO A 196 -10.74 -13.82 -5.55
CA PRO A 196 -10.47 -14.03 -6.96
C PRO A 196 -11.56 -14.93 -7.55
N MET A 197 -12.28 -14.40 -8.56
CA MET A 197 -13.14 -15.25 -9.38
C MET A 197 -12.20 -16.24 -10.09
N SER A 198 -12.35 -17.50 -9.70
CA SER A 198 -11.83 -18.68 -10.40
C SER A 198 -12.11 -18.62 -11.89
#